data_AF-A0A955KIG7-F1
#
_entry.id   AF-A0A955KIG7-F1
#
_cell.length_a   1.000
_cell.length_b   1.000
_cell.length_c   1.000
_cell.angle_alpha   90.00
_cell.angle_beta   90.00
_cell.angle_gamma   90.00
#
_symmetry.space_group_name_H-M   'P 1'
#
loop_
_entity.id
_entity.type
_entity.pdbx_description
1 polymer ?
#
loop_
_entity_poly.entity_id
_entity_poly.type
_entity_poly.pdbx_seq_one_letter_code
_entity_poly.pdbx_strand_id
1 'polypeptide(L)' 'MEIVHSWLQDYLGPHTPPTHEIDDLLTFHAYEVEEILERAGETVFDLDVLPNRSSDSLSHRGVAREL' A
#
# COMPACT_ATOMS: atom_id res chain seq x y z
N MET A 1 0.87 2.83 8.59
CA MET A 1 0.19 3.71 7.59
C MET A 1 -0.82 2.83 6.92
N GLU A 2 -2.10 3.07 7.17
CA GLU A 2 -3.16 2.21 6.66
C GLU A 2 -3.62 2.69 5.29
N ILE A 3 -3.58 1.81 4.29
CA ILE A 3 -4.10 2.08 2.95
C ILE A 3 -5.12 1.03 2.55
N VAL A 4 -6.25 1.48 2.04
CA VAL A 4 -7.33 0.61 1.59
C VAL A 4 -7.08 0.18 0.15
N HIS A 5 -7.25 -1.11 -0.13
CA HIS A 5 -7.09 -1.67 -1.47
C HIS A 5 -8.06 -1.06 -2.49
N SER A 6 -9.30 -0.78 -2.12
CA SER A 6 -10.28 -0.11 -2.99
C SER A 6 -9.81 1.27 -3.43
N TRP A 7 -9.19 2.04 -2.53
CA TRP A 7 -8.59 3.33 -2.86
C TRP A 7 -7.42 3.21 -3.84
N LEU A 8 -6.57 2.18 -3.67
CA LEU A 8 -5.48 1.88 -4.61
C LEU A 8 -6.04 1.54 -6.00
N GLN A 9 -7.11 0.73 -6.06
CA GLN A 9 -7.78 0.41 -7.31
C GLN A 9 -8.35 1.64 -8.02
N ASP A 10 -8.99 2.54 -7.26
CA ASP A 10 -9.53 3.78 -7.81
C ASP A 10 -8.43 4.72 -8.32
N TYR A 11 -7.26 4.74 -7.67
CA TYR A 11 -6.14 5.61 -8.01
C TYR A 11 -5.28 5.08 -9.17
N LEU A 12 -4.94 3.78 -9.15
CA LEU A 12 -4.10 3.11 -10.15
C LEU A 12 -4.90 2.67 -11.39
N GLY A 13 -6.20 2.44 -11.22
CA GLY A 13 -7.12 2.09 -12.30
C GLY A 13 -6.97 0.63 -12.76
N PRO A 14 -7.23 0.33 -14.06
CA PRO A 14 -7.43 -1.03 -14.55
C PRO A 14 -6.19 -1.95 -14.52
N HIS A 15 -5.02 -1.42 -14.16
CA HIS A 15 -3.77 -2.17 -14.06
C HIS A 15 -3.32 -2.41 -12.61
N THR A 16 -4.24 -2.26 -11.65
CA THR A 16 -3.93 -2.51 -10.24
C THR A 16 -3.54 -3.98 -10.03
N PRO A 17 -2.35 -4.26 -9.45
CA PRO A 17 -1.94 -5.63 -9.17
C PRO A 17 -2.90 -6.30 -8.18
N PRO A 18 -2.99 -7.64 -8.17
CA PRO A 18 -3.72 -8.37 -7.16
C PRO A 18 -3.09 -8.18 -5.76
N THR A 19 -3.89 -8.34 -4.70
CA THR A 19 -3.48 -8.12 -3.31
C THR A 19 -2.16 -8.79 -2.92
N HIS A 20 -1.89 -10.01 -3.39
CA HIS A 20 -0.65 -10.73 -3.08
C HIS A 20 0.58 -10.10 -3.77
N GLU A 21 0.43 -9.60 -4.99
CA GLU A 21 1.51 -8.89 -5.68
C GLU A 21 1.76 -7.53 -5.04
N ILE A 22 0.71 -6.84 -4.56
CA ILE A 22 0.86 -5.57 -3.83
C ILE A 22 1.70 -5.76 -2.56
N ASP A 23 1.42 -6.82 -1.79
CA ASP A 23 2.19 -7.15 -0.58
C ASP A 23 3.69 -7.35 -0.89
N ASP A 24 3.98 -8.19 -1.89
CA ASP A 24 5.35 -8.43 -2.36
C ASP A 24 6.03 -7.13 -2.85
N LEU A 25 5.35 -6.35 -3.70
CA LEU A 25 5.89 -5.11 -4.26
C LEU A 25 6.23 -4.10 -3.16
N LEU A 26 5.32 -3.87 -2.21
CA LEU A 26 5.54 -2.94 -1.11
C LEU A 26 6.68 -3.41 -0.20
N THR A 27 6.66 -4.69 0.18
CA THR A 27 7.65 -5.30 1.09
C THR A 27 9.07 -5.31 0.50
N PHE A 28 9.23 -5.67 -0.77
CA PHE A 28 10.56 -5.82 -1.37
C PHE A 28 11.16 -4.51 -1.89
N HIS A 29 10.38 -3.44 -2.07
CA HIS A 29 10.89 -2.17 -2.61
C HIS A 29 11.05 -1.06 -1.59
N ALA A 30 10.04 -0.76 -0.78
CA ALA A 30 9.94 0.56 -0.16
C ALA A 30 9.40 0.59 1.27
N TYR A 31 8.69 -0.45 1.71
CA TYR A 31 7.94 -0.44 2.97
C TYR A 31 8.05 -1.78 3.70
N GLU A 32 7.67 -1.79 4.97
CA GLU A 32 7.47 -3.02 5.73
C GLU A 32 5.96 -3.22 5.89
N VAL A 33 5.40 -4.27 5.30
CA VAL A 33 3.98 -4.61 5.51
C VAL A 33 3.86 -5.30 6.86
N GLU A 34 3.23 -4.63 7.83
CA GLU A 34 3.06 -5.17 9.18
C GLU A 34 1.92 -6.20 9.21
N GLU A 35 0.78 -5.83 8.64
CA GLU A 35 -0.42 -6.67 8.65
C GLU A 35 -1.34 -6.35 7.47
N ILE A 36 -2.03 -7.38 6.97
CA ILE A 36 -3.14 -7.23 6.02
C ILE A 36 -4.43 -7.53 6.77
N LEU A 37 -5.25 -6.50 6.95
CA LEU A 37 -6.48 -6.54 7.72
C LEU A 37 -7.70 -6.55 6.80
N GLU A 38 -8.72 -7.32 7.15
CA GLU A 38 -10.06 -7.14 6.59
C GLU A 38 -10.92 -6.31 7.54
N ARG A 39 -11.30 -5.10 7.12
CA ARG A 39 -12.17 -4.20 7.89
C ARG A 39 -13.39 -3.85 7.05
N ALA A 40 -14.58 -4.13 7.58
CA ALA A 40 -15.87 -3.80 6.94
C ALA A 40 -16.03 -4.35 5.49
N GLY A 41 -15.37 -5.46 5.16
CA GLY A 41 -15.40 -6.05 3.82
C GLY A 41 -14.37 -5.45 2.85
N GLU A 42 -13.49 -4.56 3.32
CA GLU A 42 -12.37 -4.04 2.55
C GLU A 42 -11.04 -4.58 3.08
N THR A 43 -10.10 -4.81 2.16
CA THR A 43 -8.72 -5.15 2.48
C THR A 43 -7.93 -3.87 2.77
N VAL A 44 -7.29 -3.83 3.93
CA VAL A 44 -6.46 -2.72 4.40
C VAL A 44 -5.04 -3.24 4.61
N PHE A 45 -4.06 -2.58 4.02
CA PHE A 45 -2.66 -2.85 4.26
C PHE A 45 -2.15 -1.87 5.33
N ASP A 46 -1.60 -2.41 6.42
CA ASP A 46 -0.86 -1.60 7.37
C ASP A 46 0.63 -1.65 7.04
N LEU A 47 1.18 -0.48 6.73
CA LEU A 47 2.53 -0.29 6.23
C LEU A 47 3.35 0.52 7.21
N ASP A 48 4.49 0.02 7.66
CA ASP A 48 5.50 0.88 8.28
C ASP A 48 6.30 1.62 7.20
N VAL A 49 6.33 2.95 7.32
CA VAL A 49 7.05 3.82 6.39
C VAL A 49 8.42 4.09 6.97
N LEU A 50 9.44 3.48 6.36
CA LEU A 50 10.82 3.64 6.80
C LEU A 50 11.23 5.13 6.87
N PRO A 51 12.09 5.53 7.82
CA PRO A 51 12.47 6.94 8.01
C PRO A 51 13.07 7.61 6.77
N ASN A 52 13.76 6.87 5.91
CA ASN A 52 14.33 7.36 4.65
C ASN A 52 13.29 7.66 3.56
N ARG A 53 12.06 7.13 3.69
CA ARG A 53 10.92 7.36 2.79
C ARG A 53 9.84 8.24 3.41
N SER A 54 10.06 8.76 4.62
CA SER A 54 9.05 9.60 5.29
C SER A 54 8.79 10.93 4.58
N SER A 55 9.72 11.43 3.76
CA SER A 55 9.57 12.72 3.07
C SER A 55 8.61 12.68 1.87
N ASP A 56 8.50 11.54 1.19
CA ASP A 56 7.70 11.35 -0.02
C ASP A 56 6.54 10.35 0.15
N SER A 57 6.59 9.48 1.17
CA SER A 57 5.67 8.36 1.32
C SER A 57 4.76 8.39 2.56
N LEU A 58 4.73 9.48 3.34
CA LEU A 58 3.74 9.69 4.42
C LEU A 58 2.34 10.09 3.88
N SER A 59 1.96 9.56 2.73
CA SER A 59 0.64 9.78 2.13
C SER A 59 0.25 8.62 1.23
N HIS A 60 -1.05 8.36 1.11
CA HIS A 60 -1.58 7.31 0.22
C HIS A 60 -1.08 7.43 -1.22
N ARG A 61 -0.91 8.67 -1.73
CA ARG A 61 -0.38 8.93 -3.07
C ARG A 61 1.10 8.63 -3.22
N GLY A 62 1.88 8.78 -2.14
CA GLY A 62 3.29 8.42 -2.13
C GLY A 62 3.44 6.90 -2.23
N VAL A 63 2.70 6.17 -1.38
CA VAL A 63 2.64 4.71 -1.41
C VAL A 63 2.21 4.19 -2.78
N ALA A 64 1.15 4.75 -3.36
CA ALA A 64 0.66 4.34 -4.67
C ALA A 64 1.60 4.69 -5.84
N ARG A 65 2.69 5.44 -5.64
CA ARG A 65 3.71 5.65 -6.69
C ARG A 65 4.77 4.57 -6.69
N GLU A 66 4.90 3.81 -5.62
CA GLU A 66 5.82 2.66 -5.52
C GLU A 66 5.14 1.35 -5.97
N LEU A 67 3.84 1.41 -6.33
CA LEU A 67 3.05 0.35 -6.98
C LEU A 67 2.88 0.65 -8.47
#